data_AF-A0A1T4NLG6-F1
#
_entry.id   AF-A0A1T4NLG6-F1
#
_cell.length_a   1.000
_cell.length_b   1.000
_cell.length_c   1.000
_cell.angle_alpha   90.00
_cell.angle_beta   90.00
_cell.angle_gamma   90.00
#
_symmetry.space_group_name_H-M   'P 1'
#
loop_
_entity.id
_entity.type
_entity.pdbx_description
1 polymer ?
#
loop_
_entity_poly.entity_id
_entity_poly.type
_entity_poly.pdbx_seq_one_letter_code
_entity_poly.pdbx_strand_id
1 'polypeptide(L)'
;MSEHNHTHHHDYENCCDNHTPDNHGCGCCGEDHFNEHKKEKLTKIIISAVFFVAGYIISEFTELPSYAYLLCYLISYLMVGFDIVRDAADSVIHGKFFDENFLMSFASIGAFAIKEYTEGVAVVLLFTIGEFIQGLAVSKSRKSIDLILSQKHKTYTLPRHYDNEESRTERMITKFARIYTPAICIIAIAIVVVPPLFFKAEWHEWLHRGFAALVVGCPCAIVISIPLCYSAGIGACSKDNVFVKNTSTMDEINACDTVITYDDDKSIDDIKVLQNNGHKVIYLGKGHNDLTMIEAADIAVAVGEDCTGDAVNLADMVMINYSDSAIDDVKKNAKKIHAIAMENIYFSIGVKLIILILDVVLAKSIPMWFAIFGDIGVCLLAVANSARAISIKRK
;
A
#
# COMPACT_ATOMS: atom_id res chain seq x y z
N MET A 1 9.53 -17.79 -57.30
CA MET A 1 9.87 -18.82 -56.31
C MET A 1 9.83 -18.14 -54.95
N SER A 2 8.80 -18.50 -54.17
CA SER A 2 8.46 -18.22 -52.76
C SER A 2 8.87 -16.90 -52.09
N GLU A 3 7.83 -16.14 -51.71
CA GLU A 3 7.77 -15.33 -50.49
C GLU A 3 8.20 -16.16 -49.26
N HIS A 4 9.06 -15.61 -48.42
CA HIS A 4 9.22 -16.10 -47.04
C HIS A 4 8.72 -15.01 -46.08
N ASN A 5 7.47 -15.21 -45.68
CA ASN A 5 6.79 -14.50 -44.62
C ASN A 5 7.29 -15.09 -43.29
N HIS A 6 8.13 -14.36 -42.56
CA HIS A 6 8.50 -14.74 -41.19
C HIS A 6 7.51 -14.08 -40.22
N THR A 7 6.44 -14.81 -39.93
CA THR A 7 5.55 -14.52 -38.80
C THR A 7 6.29 -14.86 -37.51
N HIS A 8 6.77 -13.87 -36.78
CA HIS A 8 7.20 -14.06 -35.40
C HIS A 8 5.95 -14.19 -34.51
N HIS A 9 5.58 -15.44 -34.22
CA HIS A 9 4.72 -15.75 -33.08
C HIS A 9 5.56 -15.53 -31.81
N HIS A 10 5.29 -14.44 -31.09
CA HIS A 10 5.72 -14.33 -29.70
C HIS A 10 4.70 -15.04 -28.83
N ASP A 11 5.05 -16.22 -28.33
CA ASP A 11 4.28 -16.93 -27.31
C ASP A 11 4.40 -16.16 -25.99
N TYR A 12 3.24 -15.69 -25.50
CA TYR A 12 3.09 -14.88 -24.28
C TYR A 12 3.12 -15.73 -23.00
N GLU A 13 3.89 -16.82 -22.95
CA GLU A 13 3.90 -17.73 -21.78
C GLU A 13 4.94 -17.36 -20.71
N ASN A 14 5.97 -16.56 -21.02
CA ASN A 14 7.13 -16.40 -20.11
C ASN A 14 7.30 -14.98 -19.51
N CYS A 15 6.22 -14.25 -19.26
CA CYS A 15 6.33 -12.93 -18.61
C CYS A 15 6.48 -13.00 -17.07
N CYS A 16 6.38 -14.19 -16.47
CA CYS A 16 6.22 -14.36 -15.02
C CYS A 16 7.43 -14.96 -14.28
N ASP A 17 8.53 -15.31 -14.96
CA ASP A 17 9.59 -16.11 -14.34
C ASP A 17 10.58 -15.32 -13.45
N ASN A 18 10.45 -13.99 -13.34
CA ASN A 18 11.45 -13.15 -12.66
C ASN A 18 10.89 -12.12 -11.66
N HIS A 19 9.69 -12.32 -11.12
CA HIS A 19 9.18 -11.44 -10.06
C HIS A 19 9.39 -12.02 -8.66
N THR A 20 10.07 -11.24 -7.81
CA THR A 20 10.11 -11.46 -6.37
C THR A 20 8.68 -11.34 -5.78
N PRO A 21 8.33 -12.08 -4.72
CA PRO A 21 6.94 -12.23 -4.23
C PRO A 21 6.33 -10.95 -3.60
N ASP A 22 7.04 -9.84 -3.59
CA ASP A 22 6.82 -8.66 -2.75
C ASP A 22 6.42 -7.39 -3.53
N ASN A 23 6.00 -7.49 -4.80
CA ASN A 23 5.49 -6.33 -5.53
C ASN A 23 4.02 -6.48 -5.96
N HIS A 24 3.11 -6.02 -5.08
CA HIS A 24 1.68 -5.91 -5.31
C HIS A 24 1.36 -4.82 -6.36
N GLY A 25 1.57 -5.14 -7.64
CA GLY A 25 1.42 -4.15 -8.72
C GLY A 25 0.95 -4.65 -10.09
N CYS A 26 0.60 -5.94 -10.28
CA CYS A 26 0.18 -6.41 -11.61
C CYS A 26 -1.25 -6.97 -11.62
N GLY A 27 -2.14 -6.28 -12.35
CA GLY A 27 -3.53 -6.69 -12.61
C GLY A 27 -3.69 -7.75 -13.70
N CYS A 28 -2.64 -8.55 -13.97
CA CYS A 28 -2.63 -9.49 -15.11
C CYS A 28 -2.64 -10.98 -14.73
N CYS A 29 -2.65 -11.34 -13.45
CA CYS A 29 -2.66 -12.76 -13.06
C CYS A 29 -4.09 -13.31 -13.02
N GLY A 30 -4.35 -14.38 -13.78
CA GLY A 30 -5.64 -15.07 -13.84
C GLY A 30 -6.18 -15.49 -12.48
N GLU A 31 -7.51 -15.60 -12.39
CA GLU A 31 -8.23 -15.92 -11.14
C GLU A 31 -7.78 -17.24 -10.47
N ASP A 32 -7.20 -18.16 -11.25
CA ASP A 32 -6.77 -19.48 -10.79
C ASP A 32 -5.51 -19.42 -9.90
N HIS A 33 -4.49 -18.64 -10.28
CA HIS A 33 -3.27 -18.47 -9.46
C HIS A 33 -3.52 -17.73 -8.15
N PHE A 34 -4.43 -16.74 -8.15
CA PHE A 34 -4.82 -16.04 -6.92
C PHE A 34 -5.55 -16.96 -5.93
N ASN A 35 -6.42 -17.84 -6.43
CA ASN A 35 -7.16 -18.79 -5.60
C ASN A 35 -6.26 -19.89 -5.03
N GLU A 36 -5.26 -20.35 -5.77
CA GLU A 36 -4.29 -21.34 -5.30
C GLU A 36 -3.42 -20.79 -4.16
N HIS A 37 -2.86 -19.60 -4.35
CA HIS A 37 -2.03 -18.92 -3.34
C HIS A 37 -2.84 -18.56 -2.07
N LYS A 38 -4.13 -18.23 -2.24
CA LYS A 38 -5.07 -18.00 -1.13
C LYS A 38 -5.31 -19.28 -0.31
N LYS A 39 -5.52 -20.42 -0.98
CA LYS A 39 -5.74 -21.72 -0.31
C LYS A 39 -4.50 -22.17 0.45
N GLU A 40 -3.32 -21.97 -0.11
CA GLU A 40 -2.06 -22.32 0.56
C GLU A 40 -1.87 -21.52 1.85
N LYS A 41 -1.96 -20.18 1.78
CA LYS A 41 -1.86 -19.30 2.97
C LYS A 41 -2.90 -19.68 4.03
N LEU A 42 -4.15 -19.92 3.63
CA LEU A 42 -5.21 -20.31 4.56
C LEU A 42 -4.92 -21.67 5.25
N THR A 43 -4.37 -22.63 4.50
CA THR A 43 -4.01 -23.95 5.05
C THR A 43 -2.90 -23.82 6.10
N LYS A 44 -1.86 -23.02 5.80
CA LYS A 44 -0.77 -22.71 6.77
C LYS A 44 -1.31 -22.07 8.05
N ILE A 45 -2.22 -21.09 7.94
CA ILE A 45 -2.87 -20.44 9.08
C ILE A 45 -3.65 -21.46 9.93
N ILE A 46 -4.46 -22.32 9.31
CA ILE A 46 -5.28 -23.31 10.05
C ILE A 46 -4.38 -24.30 10.79
N ILE A 47 -3.35 -24.83 10.13
CA ILE A 47 -2.40 -25.76 10.75
C ILE A 47 -1.70 -25.09 11.94
N SER A 48 -1.17 -23.88 11.74
CA SER A 48 -0.49 -23.12 12.80
C SER A 48 -1.41 -22.83 13.99
N ALA A 49 -2.67 -22.46 13.75
CA ALA A 49 -3.66 -22.23 14.81
C ALA A 49 -3.96 -23.51 15.61
N VAL A 50 -4.08 -24.66 14.94
CA VAL A 50 -4.29 -25.96 15.62
C VAL A 50 -3.11 -26.30 16.54
N PHE A 51 -1.88 -26.17 16.05
CA PHE A 51 -0.69 -26.42 16.86
C PHE A 51 -0.51 -25.41 18.00
N PHE A 52 -0.88 -24.14 17.79
CA PHE A 52 -0.86 -23.12 18.83
C PHE A 52 -1.84 -23.46 19.96
N VAL A 53 -3.08 -23.81 19.63
CA VAL A 53 -4.10 -24.21 20.61
C VAL A 53 -3.69 -25.50 21.33
N ALA A 54 -3.15 -26.48 20.60
CA ALA A 54 -2.63 -27.71 21.20
C ALA A 54 -1.48 -27.41 22.19
N GLY A 55 -0.53 -26.56 21.80
CA GLY A 55 0.57 -26.11 22.66
C GLY A 55 0.05 -25.43 23.94
N TYR A 56 -0.92 -24.52 23.80
CA TYR A 56 -1.57 -23.85 24.93
C TYR A 56 -2.28 -24.84 25.87
N ILE A 57 -3.06 -25.78 25.33
CA ILE A 57 -3.75 -26.80 26.13
C ILE A 57 -2.74 -27.68 26.87
N ILE A 58 -1.68 -28.13 26.20
CA ILE A 58 -0.64 -28.95 26.83
C ILE A 58 0.05 -28.15 27.94
N SER A 59 0.32 -26.86 27.73
CA SER A 59 0.99 -26.03 28.72
C SER A 59 0.17 -25.79 29.99
N GLU A 60 -1.16 -25.66 29.88
CA GLU A 60 -2.01 -25.30 31.03
C GLU A 60 -2.80 -26.45 31.65
N PHE A 61 -3.17 -27.46 30.85
CA PHE A 61 -4.06 -28.53 31.31
C PHE A 61 -3.36 -29.87 31.51
N THR A 62 -2.06 -29.98 31.19
CA THR A 62 -1.32 -31.23 31.33
C THR A 62 0.01 -31.03 32.05
N GLU A 63 0.39 -31.99 32.89
CA GLU A 63 1.72 -32.02 33.55
C GLU A 63 2.82 -32.59 32.61
N LEU A 64 2.62 -32.49 31.30
CA LEU A 64 3.58 -33.00 30.33
C LEU A 64 4.91 -32.21 30.41
N PRO A 65 6.05 -32.85 30.10
CA PRO A 65 7.35 -32.20 30.18
C PRO A 65 7.43 -30.98 29.25
N SER A 66 8.23 -29.99 29.64
CA SER A 66 8.29 -28.68 28.96
C SER A 66 8.62 -28.73 27.46
N TYR A 67 9.28 -29.79 27.03
CA TYR A 67 9.59 -30.03 25.61
C TYR A 67 8.35 -30.29 24.75
N ALA A 68 7.26 -30.81 25.33
CA ALA A 68 6.05 -31.16 24.59
C ALA A 68 5.30 -29.92 24.07
N TYR A 69 4.99 -28.95 24.92
CA TYR A 69 4.35 -27.71 24.47
C TYR A 69 5.29 -26.85 23.64
N LEU A 70 6.60 -26.85 23.93
CA LEU A 70 7.60 -26.13 23.15
C LEU A 70 7.67 -26.63 21.71
N LEU A 71 7.57 -27.95 21.50
CA LEU A 71 7.53 -28.54 20.16
C LEU A 71 6.27 -28.10 19.39
N CYS A 72 5.10 -28.05 20.04
CA CYS A 72 3.88 -27.53 19.43
C CYS A 72 4.01 -26.06 19.02
N TYR A 73 4.54 -25.21 19.90
CA TYR A 73 4.80 -23.80 19.58
C TYR A 73 5.82 -23.62 18.46
N LEU A 74 6.88 -24.44 18.44
CA LEU A 74 7.88 -24.40 17.37
C LEU A 74 7.29 -24.81 16.01
N ILE A 75 6.47 -25.85 15.96
CA ILE A 75 5.79 -26.26 14.72
C ILE A 75 4.85 -25.16 14.23
N SER A 76 4.07 -24.57 15.14
CA SER A 76 3.17 -23.45 14.83
C SER A 76 3.93 -22.24 14.28
N TYR A 77 5.06 -21.89 14.92
CA TYR A 77 5.95 -20.83 14.47
C TYR A 77 6.53 -21.10 13.08
N LEU A 78 7.10 -22.29 12.85
CA LEU A 78 7.74 -22.62 11.58
C LEU A 78 6.74 -22.68 10.41
N MET A 79 5.48 -23.04 10.65
CA MET A 79 4.47 -23.10 9.59
C MET A 79 4.14 -21.74 8.97
N VAL A 80 4.19 -20.67 9.76
CA VAL A 80 3.72 -19.34 9.35
C VAL A 80 4.87 -18.33 9.37
N GLY A 81 5.73 -18.38 10.37
CA GLY A 81 6.88 -17.49 10.53
C GLY A 81 8.03 -17.78 9.58
N PHE A 82 8.09 -18.94 8.94
CA PHE A 82 9.16 -19.25 7.98
C PHE A 82 9.15 -18.30 6.78
N ASP A 83 7.98 -18.01 6.22
CA ASP A 83 7.84 -17.08 5.11
C ASP A 83 8.32 -15.68 5.53
N ILE A 84 7.90 -15.21 6.71
CA ILE A 84 8.28 -13.88 7.24
C ILE A 84 9.79 -13.77 7.49
N VAL A 85 10.40 -14.79 8.10
CA VAL A 85 11.84 -14.80 8.38
C VAL A 85 12.66 -14.88 7.10
N ARG A 86 12.20 -15.66 6.11
CA ARG A 86 12.84 -15.71 4.78
C ARG A 86 12.77 -14.34 4.12
N ASP A 87 11.59 -13.73 4.08
CA ASP A 87 11.38 -12.44 3.42
C ASP A 87 12.17 -11.32 4.11
N ALA A 88 12.34 -11.40 5.44
CA ALA A 88 13.23 -10.53 6.20
C ALA A 88 14.71 -10.72 5.83
N ALA A 89 15.15 -11.97 5.67
CA ALA A 89 16.53 -12.28 5.28
C ALA A 89 16.83 -11.77 3.86
N ASP A 90 15.91 -12.00 2.92
CA ASP A 90 16.03 -11.50 1.55
C ASP A 90 16.08 -9.97 1.51
N SER A 91 15.24 -9.30 2.30
CA SER A 91 15.22 -7.82 2.37
C SER A 91 16.53 -7.23 2.90
N VAL A 92 17.14 -7.88 3.90
CA VAL A 92 18.46 -7.53 4.43
C VAL A 92 19.56 -7.73 3.38
N ILE A 93 19.53 -8.84 2.63
CA ILE A 93 20.50 -9.13 1.57
C ILE A 93 20.46 -8.08 0.45
N HIS A 94 19.26 -7.60 0.10
CA HIS A 94 19.07 -6.58 -0.93
C HIS A 94 19.28 -5.14 -0.42
N GLY A 95 19.73 -4.95 0.82
CA GLY A 95 20.07 -3.64 1.38
C GLY A 95 18.87 -2.82 1.90
N LYS A 96 17.67 -3.42 1.98
CA LYS A 96 16.49 -2.82 2.63
C LYS A 96 16.50 -3.19 4.12
N PHE A 97 17.37 -2.53 4.89
CA PHE A 97 17.40 -2.71 6.34
C PHE A 97 16.18 -2.03 6.98
N PHE A 98 15.59 -2.65 8.01
CA PHE A 98 14.46 -2.12 8.78
C PHE A 98 13.17 -1.99 7.95
N ASP A 99 12.72 -3.10 7.36
CA ASP A 99 11.36 -3.23 6.86
C ASP A 99 10.45 -3.93 7.89
N GLU A 100 9.18 -4.09 7.56
CA GLU A 100 8.17 -4.74 8.42
C GLU A 100 8.52 -6.20 8.70
N ASN A 101 8.93 -6.95 7.67
CA ASN A 101 9.33 -8.35 7.82
C ASN A 101 10.51 -8.51 8.80
N PHE A 102 11.49 -7.61 8.72
CA PHE A 102 12.61 -7.55 9.65
C PHE A 102 12.15 -7.26 11.08
N LEU A 103 11.32 -6.23 11.28
CA LEU A 103 10.80 -5.87 12.61
C LEU A 103 10.03 -7.03 13.24
N MET A 104 9.13 -7.65 12.48
CA MET A 104 8.29 -8.75 12.93
C MET A 104 9.12 -9.99 13.25
N SER A 105 10.07 -10.35 12.39
CA SER A 105 11.00 -11.47 12.62
C SER A 105 11.88 -11.24 13.84
N PHE A 106 12.41 -10.02 14.01
CA PHE A 106 13.27 -9.69 15.15
C PHE A 106 12.48 -9.75 16.46
N ALA A 107 11.26 -9.21 16.49
CA ALA A 107 10.41 -9.25 17.67
C ALA A 107 9.98 -10.68 18.01
N SER A 108 9.62 -11.51 17.02
CA SER A 108 9.17 -12.88 17.27
C SER A 108 10.31 -13.80 17.70
N ILE A 109 11.49 -13.71 17.07
CA ILE A 109 12.69 -14.44 17.49
C ILE A 109 13.13 -13.96 18.88
N GLY A 110 13.06 -12.66 19.13
CA GLY A 110 13.32 -12.05 20.43
C GLY A 110 12.41 -12.59 21.53
N ALA A 111 11.11 -12.69 21.28
CA ALA A 111 10.13 -13.27 22.19
C ALA A 111 10.48 -14.73 22.55
N PHE A 112 10.89 -15.53 21.56
CA PHE A 112 11.38 -16.89 21.80
C PHE A 112 12.66 -16.92 22.64
N ALA A 113 13.59 -15.99 22.43
CA ALA A 113 14.83 -15.90 23.18
C ALA A 113 14.61 -15.58 24.67
N ILE A 114 13.54 -14.83 25.00
CA ILE A 114 13.15 -14.52 26.38
C ILE A 114 12.21 -15.56 27.00
N LYS A 115 11.96 -16.68 26.29
CA LYS A 115 11.04 -17.77 26.68
C LYS A 115 9.55 -17.40 26.70
N GLU A 116 9.18 -16.30 26.05
CA GLU A 116 7.79 -15.88 25.84
C GLU A 116 7.24 -16.50 24.54
N TYR A 117 7.23 -17.84 24.49
CA TYR A 117 6.88 -18.60 23.29
C TYR A 117 5.45 -18.33 22.83
N THR A 118 4.50 -18.26 23.78
CA THR A 118 3.08 -18.02 23.49
C THR A 118 2.87 -16.69 22.79
N GLU A 119 3.51 -15.62 23.28
CA GLU A 119 3.45 -14.29 22.66
C GLU A 119 4.11 -14.30 21.28
N GLY A 120 5.32 -14.87 21.14
CA GLY A 120 6.02 -14.92 19.84
C GLY A 120 5.24 -15.66 18.75
N VAL A 121 4.58 -16.78 19.08
CA VAL A 121 3.73 -17.53 18.13
C VAL A 121 2.43 -16.79 17.84
N ALA A 122 1.76 -16.25 18.87
CA ALA A 122 0.54 -15.47 18.71
C ALA A 122 0.78 -14.26 17.81
N VAL A 123 1.96 -13.61 17.94
CA VAL A 123 2.36 -12.46 17.16
C VAL A 123 2.35 -12.81 15.66
N VAL A 124 3.11 -13.83 15.29
CA VAL A 124 3.28 -14.27 13.91
C VAL A 124 1.95 -14.78 13.30
N LEU A 125 1.16 -15.52 14.09
CA LEU A 125 -0.12 -16.05 13.66
C LEU A 125 -1.14 -14.93 13.40
N LEU A 126 -1.32 -14.02 14.35
CA LEU A 126 -2.25 -12.90 14.21
C LEU A 126 -1.86 -11.96 13.08
N PHE A 127 -0.56 -11.68 12.94
CA PHE A 127 -0.03 -10.91 11.83
C PHE A 127 -0.44 -11.51 10.48
N THR A 128 -0.17 -12.79 10.28
CA THR A 128 -0.49 -13.49 9.03
C THR A 128 -1.99 -13.54 8.75
N ILE A 129 -2.81 -13.71 9.80
CA ILE A 129 -4.27 -13.62 9.69
C ILE A 129 -4.68 -12.21 9.26
N GLY A 130 -4.08 -11.17 9.86
CA GLY A 130 -4.29 -9.77 9.52
C GLY A 130 -3.95 -9.46 8.07
N GLU A 131 -2.74 -9.83 7.64
CA GLU A 131 -2.28 -9.70 6.26
C GLU A 131 -3.21 -10.41 5.28
N PHE A 132 -3.68 -11.61 5.63
CA PHE A 132 -4.64 -12.33 4.80
C PHE A 132 -5.96 -11.57 4.66
N ILE A 133 -6.55 -11.10 5.76
CA ILE A 133 -7.80 -10.31 5.74
C ILE A 133 -7.60 -8.99 4.97
N GLN A 134 -6.47 -8.34 5.18
CA GLN A 134 -6.08 -7.11 4.49
C GLN A 134 -5.92 -7.34 2.98
N GLY A 135 -5.26 -8.41 2.58
CA GLY A 135 -5.15 -8.82 1.17
C GLY A 135 -6.51 -9.08 0.53
N LEU A 136 -7.47 -9.67 1.28
CA LEU A 136 -8.85 -9.84 0.81
C LEU A 136 -9.58 -8.49 0.64
N ALA A 137 -9.40 -7.56 1.58
CA ALA A 137 -9.99 -6.23 1.50
C ALA A 137 -9.44 -5.42 0.31
N VAL A 138 -8.13 -5.50 0.07
CA VAL A 138 -7.45 -4.83 -1.05
C VAL A 138 -7.83 -5.46 -2.39
N SER A 139 -7.81 -6.78 -2.52
CA SER A 139 -8.11 -7.49 -3.78
C SER A 139 -9.55 -7.27 -4.25
N LYS A 140 -10.53 -7.33 -3.34
CA LYS A 140 -11.93 -7.00 -3.66
C LYS A 140 -12.08 -5.57 -4.19
N SER A 141 -11.33 -4.64 -3.61
CA SER A 141 -11.34 -3.23 -4.02
C SER A 141 -10.72 -3.05 -5.41
N ARG A 142 -9.57 -3.71 -5.68
CA ARG A 142 -8.89 -3.67 -6.99
C ARG A 142 -9.71 -4.30 -8.12
N LYS A 143 -10.26 -5.50 -7.91
CA LYS A 143 -11.10 -6.19 -8.91
C LYS A 143 -12.31 -5.35 -9.33
N SER A 144 -12.88 -4.60 -8.39
CA SER A 144 -14.01 -3.70 -8.67
C SER A 144 -13.61 -2.50 -9.55
N ILE A 145 -12.34 -2.10 -9.51
CA ILE A 145 -11.76 -1.01 -10.33
C ILE A 145 -11.36 -1.55 -11.70
N ASP A 146 -10.69 -2.70 -11.75
CA ASP A 146 -10.28 -3.34 -13.02
C ASP A 146 -11.48 -3.62 -13.92
N LEU A 147 -12.60 -4.10 -13.37
CA LEU A 147 -13.83 -4.33 -14.14
C LEU A 147 -14.40 -3.07 -14.79
N ILE A 148 -14.17 -1.90 -14.19
CA ILE A 148 -14.62 -0.60 -14.71
C ILE A 148 -13.67 -0.15 -15.83
N LEU A 149 -12.36 -0.33 -15.64
CA LEU A 149 -11.32 0.03 -16.61
C LEU A 149 -11.31 -0.92 -17.82
N SER A 150 -11.54 -2.22 -17.61
CA SER A 150 -11.57 -3.24 -18.67
C SER A 150 -12.83 -3.16 -19.54
N GLN A 151 -13.83 -2.39 -19.14
CA GLN A 151 -15.11 -2.34 -19.84
C GLN A 151 -15.11 -1.44 -21.09
N LYS A 152 -14.06 -0.64 -21.38
CA LYS A 152 -14.02 0.19 -22.59
C LYS A 152 -12.65 0.35 -23.25
N HIS A 153 -12.70 0.12 -24.57
CA HIS A 153 -11.73 0.36 -25.64
C HIS A 153 -10.66 -0.71 -25.94
N LYS A 154 -11.05 -1.70 -26.76
CA LYS A 154 -10.14 -2.35 -27.72
C LYS A 154 -9.79 -1.30 -28.77
N THR A 155 -8.54 -0.87 -28.80
CA THR A 155 -7.74 -0.25 -29.89
C THR A 155 -6.82 0.77 -29.22
N TYR A 156 -5.60 0.93 -29.76
CA TYR A 156 -4.46 1.71 -29.27
C TYR A 156 -3.38 0.88 -28.55
N THR A 157 -2.36 0.52 -29.33
CA THR A 157 -1.00 0.27 -28.85
C THR A 157 -0.37 1.60 -28.46
N LEU A 158 -0.02 1.75 -27.18
CA LEU A 158 0.60 2.94 -26.59
C LEU A 158 2.09 3.02 -26.97
N PRO A 159 2.57 4.14 -27.53
CA PRO A 159 3.98 4.48 -27.50
C PRO A 159 4.20 5.79 -26.73
N ARG A 160 4.52 5.67 -25.44
CA ARG A 160 5.40 6.54 -24.64
C ARG A 160 5.84 5.73 -23.43
N HIS A 161 7.11 5.85 -23.06
CA HIS A 161 7.64 5.25 -21.83
C HIS A 161 6.83 5.76 -20.64
N TYR A 162 6.00 4.90 -20.08
CA TYR A 162 5.30 5.16 -18.83
C TYR A 162 6.22 4.72 -17.71
N ASP A 163 7.02 5.66 -17.19
CA ASP A 163 7.58 5.45 -15.87
C ASP A 163 6.42 5.58 -14.88
N ASN A 164 6.13 4.53 -14.12
CA ASN A 164 5.16 4.57 -13.03
C ASN A 164 5.67 5.55 -11.97
N GLU A 165 5.43 6.84 -12.17
CA GLU A 165 5.80 7.86 -11.21
C GLU A 165 4.81 7.82 -10.04
N GLU A 166 5.31 7.41 -8.88
CA GLU A 166 4.59 7.51 -7.60
C GLU A 166 4.02 8.92 -7.41
N SER A 167 2.79 9.03 -6.91
CA SER A 167 2.19 10.32 -6.54
C SER A 167 3.06 11.06 -5.53
N ARG A 168 2.94 12.39 -5.43
CA ARG A 168 3.70 13.16 -4.42
C ARG A 168 3.40 12.64 -3.02
N THR A 169 2.15 12.29 -2.75
CA THR A 169 1.72 11.65 -1.51
C THR A 169 2.38 10.27 -1.32
N GLU A 170 2.40 9.41 -2.34
CA GLU A 170 3.13 8.12 -2.30
C GLU A 170 4.64 8.31 -2.07
N ARG A 171 5.30 9.23 -2.80
CA ARG A 171 6.73 9.55 -2.61
C ARG A 171 7.02 10.08 -1.20
N MET A 172 6.13 10.91 -0.65
CA MET A 172 6.24 11.39 0.73
C MET A 172 6.17 10.24 1.72
N ILE A 173 5.30 9.25 1.49
CA ILE A 173 5.16 8.06 2.33
C ILE A 173 6.39 7.16 2.19
N THR A 174 6.87 6.89 0.97
CA THR A 174 8.07 6.08 0.74
C THR A 174 9.29 6.71 1.44
N LYS A 175 9.40 8.05 1.43
CA LYS A 175 10.44 8.78 2.20
C LYS A 175 10.18 8.72 3.71
N PHE A 176 8.94 8.87 4.14
CA PHE A 176 8.56 8.81 5.55
C PHE A 176 8.88 7.44 6.15
N ALA A 177 8.51 6.35 5.48
CA ALA A 177 8.77 4.98 5.92
C ALA A 177 10.27 4.75 6.16
N ARG A 178 11.13 5.25 5.27
CA ARG A 178 12.59 5.16 5.40
C ARG A 178 13.16 5.82 6.66
N ILE A 179 12.50 6.87 7.17
CA ILE A 179 12.90 7.57 8.40
C ILE A 179 12.20 6.96 9.61
N TYR A 180 10.94 6.57 9.45
CA TYR A 180 10.08 6.08 10.51
C TYR A 180 10.56 4.74 11.08
N THR A 181 10.92 3.76 10.24
CA THR A 181 11.32 2.45 10.76
C THR A 181 12.60 2.50 11.61
N PRO A 182 13.68 3.16 11.17
CA PRO A 182 14.86 3.37 12.04
C PRO A 182 14.53 4.14 13.32
N ALA A 183 13.64 5.13 13.25
CA ALA A 183 13.20 5.86 14.44
C ALA A 183 12.48 4.95 15.45
N ILE A 184 11.59 4.07 14.99
CA ILE A 184 10.94 3.05 15.84
C ILE A 184 11.95 2.10 16.46
N CYS A 185 12.96 1.63 15.72
CA CYS A 185 14.02 0.80 16.29
C CYS A 185 14.79 1.52 17.40
N ILE A 186 15.12 2.80 17.18
CA ILE A 186 15.80 3.62 18.20
C ILE A 186 14.92 3.80 19.43
N ILE A 187 13.63 4.08 19.24
CA ILE A 187 12.65 4.20 20.33
C ILE A 187 12.54 2.89 21.11
N ALA A 188 12.44 1.75 20.43
CA ALA A 188 12.39 0.44 21.08
C ALA A 188 13.65 0.16 21.90
N ILE A 189 14.85 0.46 21.37
CA ILE A 189 16.10 0.34 22.13
C ILE A 189 16.08 1.26 23.36
N ALA A 190 15.58 2.49 23.22
CA ALA A 190 15.45 3.40 24.35
C ALA A 190 14.49 2.87 25.42
N ILE A 191 13.36 2.27 25.01
CA ILE A 191 12.39 1.61 25.91
C ILE A 191 13.06 0.46 26.68
N VAL A 192 13.91 -0.34 26.02
CA VAL A 192 14.62 -1.45 26.68
C VAL A 192 15.70 -0.96 27.65
N VAL A 193 16.43 0.10 27.32
CA VAL A 193 17.67 0.48 28.04
C VAL A 193 17.44 1.54 29.11
N VAL A 194 16.64 2.58 28.83
CA VAL A 194 16.52 3.76 29.72
C VAL A 194 15.90 3.37 31.07
N PRO A 195 14.77 2.63 31.14
CA PRO A 195 14.12 2.36 32.41
C PRO A 195 14.93 1.46 33.36
N PRO A 196 15.54 0.35 32.90
CA PRO A 196 16.43 -0.45 33.75
C PRO A 196 17.66 0.33 34.24
N LEU A 197 18.24 1.20 33.40
CA LEU A 197 19.46 1.94 33.73
C LEU A 197 19.21 3.07 34.75
N PHE A 198 18.13 3.82 34.60
CA PHE A 198 17.86 5.02 35.42
C PHE A 198 16.91 4.75 36.59
N PHE A 199 15.96 3.81 36.44
CA PHE A 199 14.91 3.55 37.43
C PHE A 199 15.04 2.17 38.10
N LYS A 200 16.13 1.42 37.82
CA LYS A 200 16.38 0.07 38.34
C LYS A 200 15.23 -0.91 38.09
N ALA A 201 14.55 -0.74 36.97
CA ALA A 201 13.46 -1.62 36.56
C ALA A 201 13.99 -2.97 36.04
N GLU A 202 13.11 -3.96 35.93
CA GLU A 202 13.48 -5.31 35.52
C GLU A 202 13.76 -5.40 34.02
N TRP A 203 14.94 -5.87 33.64
CA TRP A 203 15.34 -5.99 32.22
C TRP A 203 14.39 -6.85 31.39
N HIS A 204 13.87 -7.94 31.97
CA HIS A 204 12.98 -8.85 31.25
C HIS A 204 11.68 -8.17 30.82
N GLU A 205 11.06 -7.39 31.70
CA GLU A 205 9.83 -6.65 31.43
C GLU A 205 10.03 -5.60 30.33
N TRP A 206 11.11 -4.83 30.40
CA TRP A 206 11.39 -3.77 29.43
C TRP A 206 11.88 -4.31 28.08
N LEU A 207 12.51 -5.49 28.08
CA LEU A 207 12.80 -6.22 26.85
C LEU A 207 11.53 -6.69 26.15
N HIS A 208 10.56 -7.21 26.91
CA HIS A 208 9.23 -7.56 26.37
C HIS A 208 8.52 -6.33 25.79
N ARG A 209 8.49 -5.19 26.51
CA ARG A 209 7.92 -3.92 26.01
C ARG A 209 8.63 -3.41 24.75
N GLY A 210 9.95 -3.56 24.68
CA GLY A 210 10.73 -3.26 23.48
C GLY A 210 10.26 -4.05 22.25
N PHE A 211 10.04 -5.36 22.39
CA PHE A 211 9.50 -6.19 21.32
C PHE A 211 8.07 -5.79 20.93
N ALA A 212 7.20 -5.53 21.92
CA ALA A 212 5.86 -5.02 21.65
C ALA A 212 5.89 -3.70 20.87
N ALA A 213 6.77 -2.77 21.23
CA ALA A 213 6.94 -1.49 20.55
C ALA A 213 7.42 -1.64 19.10
N LEU A 214 8.33 -2.59 18.80
CA LEU A 214 8.74 -2.89 17.43
C LEU A 214 7.56 -3.38 16.58
N VAL A 215 6.71 -4.21 17.15
CA VAL A 215 5.54 -4.79 16.47
C VAL A 215 4.45 -3.74 16.21
N VAL A 216 4.11 -2.90 17.19
CA VAL A 216 3.16 -1.77 16.99
C VAL A 216 3.70 -0.75 15.99
N GLY A 217 5.02 -0.60 15.97
CA GLY A 217 5.70 0.41 15.19
C GLY A 217 5.78 0.14 13.69
N CYS A 218 5.30 -1.00 13.17
CA CYS A 218 5.29 -1.27 11.73
C CYS A 218 4.42 -0.25 10.96
N PRO A 219 4.79 0.28 9.78
CA PRO A 219 4.03 1.33 9.06
C PRO A 219 2.90 0.84 8.12
N CYS A 220 2.50 -0.42 8.20
CA CYS A 220 1.63 -1.18 7.27
C CYS A 220 0.36 -0.42 6.84
N ALA A 221 -0.37 0.16 7.81
CA ALA A 221 -1.60 0.92 7.57
C ALA A 221 -1.43 2.08 6.58
N ILE A 222 -0.29 2.77 6.63
CA ILE A 222 0.00 3.93 5.77
C ILE A 222 0.37 3.45 4.37
N VAL A 223 1.28 2.47 4.31
CA VAL A 223 1.82 1.95 3.04
C VAL A 223 0.72 1.38 2.15
N ILE A 224 -0.31 0.76 2.73
CA ILE A 224 -1.35 0.06 1.95
C ILE A 224 -2.62 0.90 1.72
N SER A 225 -3.05 1.69 2.71
CA SER A 225 -4.32 2.41 2.58
C SER A 225 -4.30 3.54 1.55
N ILE A 226 -3.13 4.11 1.25
CA ILE A 226 -3.00 5.32 0.44
C ILE A 226 -3.00 5.03 -1.06
N PRO A 227 -2.15 4.13 -1.60
CA PRO A 227 -2.27 3.72 -2.99
C PRO A 227 -3.67 3.19 -3.31
N LEU A 228 -4.26 2.46 -2.36
CA LEU A 228 -5.64 1.99 -2.46
C LEU A 228 -6.65 3.14 -2.54
N CYS A 229 -6.50 4.19 -1.72
CA CYS A 229 -7.37 5.37 -1.73
C CYS A 229 -7.32 6.08 -3.09
N TYR A 230 -6.13 6.33 -3.63
CA TYR A 230 -5.97 6.97 -4.94
C TYR A 230 -6.51 6.10 -6.07
N SER A 231 -6.18 4.80 -6.08
CA SER A 231 -6.71 3.85 -7.07
C SER A 231 -8.24 3.80 -7.05
N ALA A 232 -8.83 3.76 -5.86
CA ALA A 232 -10.29 3.75 -5.68
C ALA A 232 -10.94 5.05 -6.17
N GLY A 233 -10.30 6.19 -5.93
CA GLY A 233 -10.77 7.49 -6.41
C GLY A 233 -10.72 7.62 -7.94
N ILE A 234 -9.64 7.15 -8.57
CA ILE A 234 -9.50 7.11 -10.04
C ILE A 234 -10.59 6.20 -10.64
N GLY A 235 -10.75 4.98 -10.11
CA GLY A 235 -11.79 4.05 -10.56
C GLY A 235 -13.21 4.62 -10.41
N ALA A 236 -13.44 5.49 -9.43
CA ALA A 236 -14.71 6.19 -9.29
C ALA A 236 -14.89 7.30 -10.35
N CYS A 237 -13.85 8.07 -10.66
CA CYS A 237 -13.89 9.08 -11.75
C CYS A 237 -14.16 8.43 -13.11
N SER A 238 -13.64 7.23 -13.37
CA SER A 238 -13.88 6.50 -14.62
C SER A 238 -15.35 6.17 -14.86
N LYS A 239 -16.18 6.07 -13.80
CA LYS A 239 -17.63 5.87 -13.93
C LYS A 239 -18.35 7.08 -14.53
N ASP A 240 -17.75 8.26 -14.41
CA ASP A 240 -18.30 9.53 -14.91
C ASP A 240 -17.61 9.94 -16.24
N ASN A 241 -17.01 8.98 -16.96
CA ASN A 241 -16.26 9.17 -18.21
C ASN A 241 -15.04 10.10 -18.10
N VAL A 242 -14.45 10.17 -16.90
CA VAL A 242 -13.17 10.84 -16.65
C VAL A 242 -12.10 9.77 -16.38
N PHE A 243 -11.14 9.65 -17.28
CA PHE A 243 -10.08 8.63 -17.21
C PHE A 243 -8.77 9.29 -16.84
N VAL A 244 -8.34 9.11 -15.59
CA VAL A 244 -7.04 9.58 -15.11
C VAL A 244 -6.04 8.43 -15.25
N LYS A 245 -4.89 8.66 -15.90
CA LYS A 245 -3.95 7.58 -16.24
C LYS A 245 -3.13 7.07 -15.04
N ASN A 246 -2.78 7.92 -14.07
CA ASN A 246 -2.02 7.52 -12.87
C ASN A 246 -2.49 8.23 -11.59
N THR A 247 -2.01 7.74 -10.45
CA THR A 247 -2.23 8.31 -9.11
C THR A 247 -1.55 9.65 -8.92
N SER A 248 -0.41 9.89 -9.57
CA SER A 248 0.33 11.16 -9.48
C SER A 248 -0.44 12.32 -10.06
N THR A 249 -0.99 12.19 -11.27
CA THR A 249 -1.88 13.16 -11.90
C THR A 249 -3.04 13.54 -11.00
N MET A 250 -3.69 12.57 -10.33
CA MET A 250 -4.77 12.88 -9.39
C MET A 250 -4.32 13.78 -8.24
N ASP A 251 -3.12 13.54 -7.71
CA ASP A 251 -2.53 14.36 -6.64
C ASP A 251 -2.09 15.74 -7.15
N GLU A 252 -1.62 15.83 -8.40
CA GLU A 252 -1.24 17.08 -9.03
C GLU A 252 -2.45 17.96 -9.38
N ILE A 253 -3.57 17.36 -9.78
CA ILE A 253 -4.84 18.07 -10.00
C ILE A 253 -5.30 18.77 -8.71
N ASN A 254 -5.06 18.15 -7.54
CA ASN A 254 -5.35 18.75 -6.25
C ASN A 254 -4.46 19.99 -5.98
N ALA A 255 -3.20 19.96 -6.42
CA ALA A 255 -2.25 21.07 -6.27
C ALA A 255 -2.37 22.16 -7.34
N CYS A 256 -3.07 21.89 -8.45
CA CYS A 256 -3.27 22.82 -9.55
C CYS A 256 -4.16 24.00 -9.15
N ASP A 257 -3.69 25.21 -9.47
CA ASP A 257 -4.42 26.46 -9.30
C ASP A 257 -4.92 27.06 -10.61
N THR A 258 -4.31 26.70 -11.75
CA THR A 258 -4.54 27.34 -13.04
C THR A 258 -5.03 26.35 -14.08
N VAL A 259 -6.18 26.64 -14.69
CA VAL A 259 -6.78 25.84 -15.77
C VAL A 259 -6.83 26.71 -17.01
N ILE A 260 -6.31 26.20 -18.11
CA ILE A 260 -6.37 26.82 -19.44
C ILE A 260 -7.09 25.86 -20.36
N THR A 261 -7.95 26.38 -21.22
CA THR A 261 -8.73 25.62 -22.19
C THR A 261 -8.32 25.98 -23.62
N TYR A 262 -8.65 25.11 -24.57
CA TYR A 262 -8.42 25.36 -26.00
C TYR A 262 -9.17 26.58 -26.56
N ASP A 263 -10.16 27.10 -25.81
CA ASP A 263 -10.91 28.32 -26.16
C ASP A 263 -10.23 29.59 -25.62
N ASP A 264 -9.26 29.48 -24.70
CA ASP A 264 -8.52 30.61 -24.19
C ASP A 264 -7.48 31.10 -25.21
N ASP A 265 -7.44 32.41 -25.47
CA ASP A 265 -6.43 33.04 -26.34
C ASP A 265 -5.07 33.11 -25.62
N LYS A 266 -4.45 31.95 -25.47
CA LYS A 266 -3.18 31.73 -24.76
C LYS A 266 -2.19 30.98 -25.63
N SER A 267 -0.92 31.33 -25.46
CA SER A 267 0.20 30.73 -26.15
C SER A 267 1.03 29.84 -25.23
N ILE A 268 1.94 29.06 -25.82
CA ILE A 268 2.86 28.19 -25.06
C ILE A 268 3.76 29.00 -24.12
N ASP A 269 4.07 30.24 -24.49
CA ASP A 269 4.88 31.12 -23.68
C ASP A 269 4.11 31.58 -22.44
N ASP A 270 2.79 31.74 -22.52
CA ASP A 270 1.95 32.03 -21.34
C ASP A 270 1.96 30.87 -20.34
N ILE A 271 1.87 29.63 -20.82
CA ILE A 271 1.99 28.42 -19.96
C ILE A 271 3.33 28.45 -19.23
N LYS A 272 4.43 28.66 -19.97
CA LYS A 272 5.78 28.71 -19.39
C LYS A 272 5.95 29.85 -18.40
N VAL A 273 5.37 31.02 -18.65
CA VAL A 273 5.41 32.15 -17.72
C VAL A 273 4.67 31.80 -16.42
N LEU A 274 3.49 31.18 -16.50
CA LEU A 274 2.74 30.72 -15.33
C LEU A 274 3.54 29.68 -14.53
N GLN A 275 4.12 28.70 -15.21
CA GLN A 275 4.99 27.68 -14.60
C GLN A 275 6.22 28.28 -13.93
N ASN A 276 6.90 29.23 -14.58
CA ASN A 276 8.04 29.94 -14.02
C ASN A 276 7.68 30.78 -12.79
N ASN A 277 6.43 31.25 -12.71
CA ASN A 277 5.88 31.92 -11.53
C ASN A 277 5.42 30.95 -10.43
N GLY A 278 5.59 29.63 -10.64
CA GLY A 278 5.28 28.58 -9.68
C GLY A 278 3.85 28.05 -9.75
N HIS A 279 3.06 28.44 -10.76
CA HIS A 279 1.73 27.89 -10.97
C HIS A 279 1.80 26.51 -11.64
N LYS A 280 0.91 25.60 -11.20
CA LYS A 280 0.72 24.29 -11.83
C LYS A 280 -0.42 24.39 -12.83
N VAL A 281 -0.13 24.19 -14.11
CA VAL A 281 -1.08 24.46 -15.20
C VAL A 281 -1.71 23.16 -15.72
N ILE A 282 -3.04 23.08 -15.65
CA ILE A 282 -3.82 22.10 -16.40
C ILE A 282 -4.18 22.74 -17.75
N TYR A 283 -3.91 22.03 -18.85
CA TYR A 283 -4.36 22.44 -20.19
C TYR A 283 -5.40 21.45 -20.74
N LEU A 284 -6.56 21.97 -21.15
CA LEU A 284 -7.64 21.19 -21.75
C LEU A 284 -7.62 21.40 -23.26
N GLY A 285 -7.34 20.33 -24.00
CA GLY A 285 -7.16 20.38 -25.44
C GLY A 285 -7.80 19.24 -26.22
N LYS A 286 -7.89 19.42 -27.54
CA LYS A 286 -8.41 18.40 -28.48
C LYS A 286 -7.31 17.73 -29.32
N GLY A 287 -6.16 18.39 -29.43
CA GLY A 287 -4.98 17.96 -30.19
C GLY A 287 -5.01 18.29 -31.67
N HIS A 288 -5.96 19.10 -32.15
CA HIS A 288 -6.03 19.48 -33.56
C HIS A 288 -4.99 20.56 -33.90
N ASN A 289 -4.91 21.62 -33.09
CA ASN A 289 -4.01 22.76 -33.29
C ASN A 289 -3.22 23.13 -32.03
N ASP A 290 -3.44 22.38 -30.95
CA ASP A 290 -3.03 22.67 -29.59
C ASP A 290 -2.16 21.55 -28.98
N LEU A 291 -1.67 20.63 -29.82
CA LEU A 291 -0.85 19.50 -29.38
C LEU A 291 0.42 19.94 -28.64
N THR A 292 1.04 21.03 -29.08
CA THR A 292 2.22 21.63 -28.43
C THR A 292 1.90 22.24 -27.07
N MET A 293 0.66 22.69 -26.86
CA MET A 293 0.17 23.20 -25.58
C MET A 293 -0.11 22.05 -24.61
N ILE A 294 -0.74 20.98 -25.12
CA ILE A 294 -0.96 19.72 -24.39
C ILE A 294 0.38 19.17 -23.90
N GLU A 295 1.41 19.17 -24.75
CA GLU A 295 2.75 18.67 -24.38
C GLU A 295 3.50 19.55 -23.37
N ALA A 296 3.23 20.87 -23.35
CA ALA A 296 3.93 21.81 -22.47
C ALA A 296 3.29 21.95 -21.07
N ALA A 297 2.05 21.53 -20.90
CA ALA A 297 1.32 21.64 -19.65
C ALA A 297 1.91 20.72 -18.57
N ASP A 298 1.72 21.09 -17.29
CA ASP A 298 2.05 20.19 -16.18
C ASP A 298 1.11 18.99 -16.13
N ILE A 299 -0.16 19.22 -16.51
CA ILE A 299 -1.20 18.21 -16.54
C ILE A 299 -1.97 18.39 -17.85
N ALA A 300 -1.82 17.42 -18.73
CA ALA A 300 -2.43 17.41 -20.05
C ALA A 300 -3.81 16.74 -19.99
N VAL A 301 -4.86 17.42 -20.47
CA VAL A 301 -6.23 16.88 -20.48
C VAL A 301 -6.79 16.87 -21.90
N ALA A 302 -7.13 15.69 -22.40
CA ALA A 302 -7.87 15.55 -23.66
C ALA A 302 -9.37 15.62 -23.38
N VAL A 303 -10.08 16.52 -24.07
CA VAL A 303 -11.52 16.77 -23.84
C VAL A 303 -12.37 16.62 -25.09
N GLY A 304 -13.46 15.86 -24.97
CA GLY A 304 -14.46 15.66 -26.02
C GLY A 304 -14.29 14.36 -26.81
N GLU A 305 -15.34 13.98 -27.54
CA GLU A 305 -15.37 12.79 -28.39
C GLU A 305 -14.54 12.95 -29.68
N ASP A 306 -14.26 14.18 -30.07
CA ASP A 306 -13.53 14.55 -31.28
C ASP A 306 -12.01 14.69 -31.06
N CYS A 307 -11.45 14.16 -29.97
CA CYS A 307 -10.01 14.23 -29.71
C CYS A 307 -9.18 13.45 -30.74
N THR A 308 -8.05 14.01 -31.13
CA THR A 308 -7.05 13.29 -31.93
C THR A 308 -6.40 12.17 -31.11
N GLY A 309 -5.96 11.10 -31.79
CA GLY A 309 -5.22 10.00 -31.13
C GLY A 309 -3.94 10.49 -30.45
N ASP A 310 -3.27 11.48 -31.02
CA ASP A 310 -2.06 12.08 -30.44
C ASP A 310 -2.35 12.84 -29.15
N ALA A 311 -3.44 13.62 -29.08
CA ALA A 311 -3.87 14.23 -27.82
C ALA A 311 -4.19 13.20 -26.74
N VAL A 312 -4.94 12.14 -27.08
CA VAL A 312 -5.26 11.06 -26.13
C VAL A 312 -3.98 10.37 -25.64
N ASN A 313 -2.99 10.18 -26.51
CA ASN A 313 -1.71 9.59 -26.15
C ASN A 313 -0.91 10.50 -25.22
N LEU A 314 -0.86 11.80 -25.49
CA LEU A 314 -0.13 12.78 -24.68
C LEU A 314 -0.82 13.13 -23.36
N ALA A 315 -2.14 13.05 -23.28
CA ALA A 315 -2.89 13.50 -22.12
C ALA A 315 -2.68 12.62 -20.89
N ASP A 316 -2.56 13.21 -19.71
CA ASP A 316 -2.58 12.53 -18.41
C ASP A 316 -4.00 12.14 -17.97
N MET A 317 -5.00 12.86 -18.48
CA MET A 317 -6.42 12.64 -18.22
C MET A 317 -7.25 12.80 -19.50
N VAL A 318 -8.27 11.96 -19.67
CA VAL A 318 -9.22 12.03 -20.79
C VAL A 318 -10.64 12.23 -20.27
N MET A 319 -11.37 13.18 -20.83
CA MET A 319 -12.77 13.46 -20.50
C MET A 319 -13.63 13.34 -21.77
N ILE A 320 -14.47 12.31 -21.85
CA ILE A 320 -15.27 12.07 -23.07
C ILE A 320 -16.45 13.04 -23.16
N ASN A 321 -17.16 13.27 -22.04
CA ASN A 321 -18.35 14.11 -22.00
C ASN A 321 -18.05 15.39 -21.19
N TYR A 322 -17.35 16.33 -21.81
CA TYR A 322 -16.87 17.56 -21.18
C TYR A 322 -18.02 18.55 -20.92
N SER A 323 -18.05 19.10 -19.71
CA SER A 323 -18.82 20.30 -19.35
C SER A 323 -17.92 21.24 -18.56
N ASP A 324 -18.20 22.54 -18.56
CA ASP A 324 -17.39 23.51 -17.82
C ASP A 324 -17.30 23.19 -16.31
N SER A 325 -18.33 22.53 -15.75
CA SER A 325 -18.33 22.08 -14.36
C SER A 325 -17.52 20.80 -14.11
N ALA A 326 -17.16 20.05 -15.14
CA ALA A 326 -16.54 18.74 -14.99
C ALA A 326 -15.13 18.85 -14.40
N ILE A 327 -14.34 19.85 -14.80
CA ILE A 327 -13.00 20.06 -14.24
C ILE A 327 -13.06 20.43 -12.76
N ASP A 328 -14.04 21.24 -12.36
CA ASP A 328 -14.28 21.59 -10.96
C ASP A 328 -14.66 20.39 -10.11
N ASP A 329 -15.46 19.47 -10.67
CA ASP A 329 -15.86 18.25 -9.99
C ASP A 329 -14.69 17.27 -9.84
N VAL A 330 -13.83 17.14 -10.85
CA VAL A 330 -12.58 16.39 -10.74
C VAL A 330 -11.67 17.00 -9.68
N LYS A 331 -11.51 18.33 -9.64
CA LYS A 331 -10.71 19.01 -8.60
C LYS A 331 -11.29 18.79 -7.19
N LYS A 332 -12.62 18.79 -7.03
CA LYS A 332 -13.27 18.45 -5.74
C LYS A 332 -13.00 17.01 -5.34
N ASN A 333 -13.02 16.09 -6.29
CA ASN A 333 -12.74 14.67 -6.05
C ASN A 333 -11.27 14.46 -5.66
N ALA A 334 -10.33 15.09 -6.36
CA ALA A 334 -8.91 15.08 -6.02
C ALA A 334 -8.67 15.57 -4.59
N LYS A 335 -9.29 16.70 -4.21
CA LYS A 335 -9.27 17.23 -2.83
C LYS A 335 -9.81 16.24 -1.81
N LYS A 336 -10.93 15.59 -2.11
CA LYS A 336 -11.55 14.58 -1.23
C LYS A 336 -10.65 13.35 -1.05
N ILE A 337 -10.05 12.85 -2.13
CA ILE A 337 -9.13 11.71 -2.10
C ILE A 337 -7.90 12.04 -1.25
N HIS A 338 -7.28 13.20 -1.50
CA HIS A 338 -6.13 13.66 -0.72
C HIS A 338 -6.48 13.83 0.76
N ALA A 339 -7.65 14.41 1.07
CA ALA A 339 -8.12 14.54 2.45
C ALA A 339 -8.29 13.17 3.15
N ILE A 340 -8.88 12.17 2.49
CA ILE A 340 -9.03 10.81 3.04
C ILE A 340 -7.67 10.17 3.28
N ALA A 341 -6.72 10.34 2.34
CA ALA A 341 -5.35 9.84 2.51
C ALA A 341 -4.68 10.47 3.74
N MET A 342 -4.80 11.79 3.91
CA MET A 342 -4.27 12.50 5.09
C MET A 342 -4.95 12.08 6.39
N GLU A 343 -6.28 11.88 6.39
CA GLU A 343 -7.02 11.32 7.53
C GLU A 343 -6.45 9.94 7.92
N ASN A 344 -6.18 9.06 6.95
CA ASN A 344 -5.59 7.74 7.20
C ASN A 344 -4.19 7.84 7.81
N ILE A 345 -3.35 8.77 7.32
CA ILE A 345 -2.00 9.00 7.88
C ILE A 345 -2.10 9.44 9.33
N TYR A 346 -2.85 10.52 9.60
CA TYR A 346 -2.98 11.07 10.95
C TYR A 346 -3.60 10.08 11.93
N PHE A 347 -4.64 9.36 11.49
CA PHE A 347 -5.26 8.31 12.28
C PHE A 347 -4.26 7.19 12.61
N SER A 348 -3.53 6.69 11.60
CA SER A 348 -2.61 5.57 11.77
C SER A 348 -1.46 5.91 12.71
N ILE A 349 -0.82 7.06 12.51
CA ILE A 349 0.26 7.54 13.37
C ILE A 349 -0.28 7.83 14.78
N GLY A 350 -1.43 8.49 14.89
CA GLY A 350 -2.04 8.85 16.15
C GLY A 350 -2.33 7.64 17.03
N VAL A 351 -2.98 6.61 16.49
CA VAL A 351 -3.28 5.39 17.26
C VAL A 351 -2.00 4.64 17.65
N LYS A 352 -0.99 4.56 16.78
CA LYS A 352 0.29 3.90 17.09
C LYS A 352 1.05 4.62 18.19
N LEU A 353 1.11 5.95 18.13
CA LEU A 353 1.71 6.76 19.20
C LEU A 353 0.97 6.58 20.52
N ILE A 354 -0.37 6.52 20.51
CA ILE A 354 -1.15 6.26 21.72
C ILE A 354 -0.82 4.89 22.30
N ILE A 355 -0.81 3.82 21.48
CA ILE A 355 -0.49 2.47 21.95
C ILE A 355 0.94 2.41 22.51
N LEU A 356 1.90 3.04 21.83
CA LEU A 356 3.30 3.06 22.28
C LEU A 356 3.48 3.86 23.59
N ILE A 357 2.79 5.00 23.73
CA ILE A 357 2.81 5.76 24.99
C ILE A 357 2.15 4.95 26.11
N LEU A 358 1.02 4.28 25.83
CA LEU A 358 0.36 3.42 26.81
C LEU A 358 1.25 2.26 27.22
N ASP A 359 1.98 1.63 26.30
CA ASP A 359 2.91 0.53 26.60
C ASP A 359 4.03 0.97 27.56
N VAL A 360 4.53 2.20 27.43
CA VAL A 360 5.57 2.73 28.30
C VAL A 360 5.01 3.26 29.63
N VAL A 361 3.85 3.92 29.61
CA VAL A 361 3.30 4.63 30.77
C VAL A 361 2.47 3.73 31.69
N LEU A 362 1.77 2.72 31.16
CA LEU A 362 1.04 1.79 32.02
C LEU A 362 2.02 0.95 32.85
N ALA A 363 1.71 0.81 34.14
CA ALA A 363 2.42 -0.10 35.03
C ALA A 363 2.19 -1.58 34.69
N LYS A 364 1.24 -1.90 33.79
CA LYS A 364 0.97 -3.26 33.32
C LYS A 364 1.44 -3.40 31.88
N SER A 365 2.33 -4.37 31.63
CA SER A 365 2.80 -4.71 30.29
C SER A 365 1.62 -5.03 29.36
N ILE A 366 1.60 -4.39 28.19
CA ILE A 366 0.65 -4.72 27.14
C ILE A 366 1.14 -6.02 26.48
N PRO A 367 0.29 -7.06 26.36
CA PRO A 367 0.66 -8.28 25.64
C PRO A 367 1.03 -7.97 24.18
N MET A 368 2.03 -8.65 23.62
CA MET A 368 2.50 -8.40 22.25
C MET A 368 1.40 -8.69 21.23
N TRP A 369 0.53 -9.67 21.48
CA TRP A 369 -0.59 -9.96 20.60
C TRP A 369 -1.61 -8.81 20.52
N PHE A 370 -1.78 -8.01 21.59
CA PHE A 370 -2.68 -6.85 21.60
C PHE A 370 -2.12 -5.71 20.75
N ALA A 371 -0.80 -5.55 20.76
CA ALA A 371 -0.08 -4.62 19.91
C ALA A 371 -0.39 -4.85 18.41
N ILE A 372 -0.41 -6.12 17.98
CA ILE A 372 -0.76 -6.50 16.61
C ILE A 372 -2.22 -6.26 16.28
N PHE A 373 -3.10 -6.60 17.22
CA PHE A 373 -4.52 -6.32 17.04
C PHE A 373 -4.74 -4.81 16.78
N GLY A 374 -4.01 -3.95 17.50
CA GLY A 374 -3.98 -2.52 17.26
C GLY A 374 -3.51 -2.15 15.85
N ASP A 375 -2.36 -2.67 15.42
CA ASP A 375 -1.79 -2.34 14.11
C ASP A 375 -2.66 -2.81 12.93
N ILE A 376 -3.07 -4.09 12.92
CA ILE A 376 -3.97 -4.64 11.89
C ILE A 376 -5.32 -3.92 11.92
N GLY A 377 -5.87 -3.68 13.11
CA GLY A 377 -7.15 -3.00 13.27
C GLY A 377 -7.13 -1.60 12.67
N VAL A 378 -6.07 -0.83 12.94
CA VAL A 378 -5.84 0.48 12.34
C VAL A 378 -5.73 0.38 10.82
N CYS A 379 -5.00 -0.60 10.30
CA CYS A 379 -4.88 -0.83 8.87
C CYS A 379 -6.25 -1.11 8.21
N LEU A 380 -7.04 -2.03 8.78
CA LEU A 380 -8.36 -2.37 8.26
C LEU A 380 -9.31 -1.18 8.27
N LEU A 381 -9.26 -0.35 9.33
CA LEU A 381 -10.03 0.88 9.41
C LEU A 381 -9.59 1.92 8.38
N ALA A 382 -8.27 2.08 8.15
CA ALA A 382 -7.75 2.96 7.12
C ALA A 382 -8.17 2.50 5.70
N VAL A 383 -8.11 1.19 5.44
CA VAL A 383 -8.61 0.57 4.20
C VAL A 383 -10.12 0.79 4.03
N ALA A 384 -10.91 0.63 5.09
CA ALA A 384 -12.34 0.91 5.06
C ALA A 384 -12.63 2.40 4.82
N ASN A 385 -11.85 3.30 5.42
CA ASN A 385 -11.97 4.74 5.19
C ASN A 385 -11.65 5.11 3.73
N SER A 386 -10.65 4.45 3.12
CA SER A 386 -10.33 4.61 1.69
C SER A 386 -11.51 4.28 0.78
N ALA A 387 -12.47 3.44 1.20
CA ALA A 387 -13.68 3.17 0.43
C ALA A 387 -14.58 4.41 0.24
N ARG A 388 -14.46 5.45 1.10
CA ARG A 388 -15.15 6.74 0.89
C ARG A 388 -14.71 7.43 -0.39
N ALA A 389 -13.52 7.13 -0.91
CA ALA A 389 -13.05 7.62 -2.21
C ALA A 389 -13.92 7.10 -3.37
N ILE A 390 -14.62 5.96 -3.19
CA ILE A 390 -15.52 5.39 -4.20
C ILE A 390 -16.85 6.16 -4.27
N SER A 391 -17.28 6.74 -3.15
CA SER A 391 -18.55 7.48 -3.00
C SER A 391 -18.50 8.92 -3.54
N ILE A 392 -17.87 9.11 -4.70
CA ILE A 392 -17.90 10.39 -5.40
C ILE A 392 -19.35 10.66 -5.82
N LYS A 393 -19.83 11.86 -5.51
CA LYS A 393 -21.23 12.24 -5.74
C LYS A 393 -21.48 12.30 -7.25
N ARG A 394 -22.37 11.43 -7.72
CA ARG A 394 -23.09 11.61 -8.99
C ARG A 394 -23.91 12.89 -8.88
N LYS A 395 -23.69 13.84 -9.79
CA LYS A 395 -24.68 14.89 -10.03
C LYS A 395 -25.47 14.55 -11.28
#